data_AF-A0AAN4N3N2-F1
#
_entry.id   AF-A0AAN4N3N2-F1
#
_cell.length_a   1.000
_cell.length_b   1.000
_cell.length_c   1.000
_cell.angle_alpha   90.00
_cell.angle_beta   90.00
_cell.angle_gamma   90.00
#
_symmetry.space_group_name_H-M   'P 1'
#
loop_
_entity.id
_entity.type
_entity.pdbx_description
1 polymer ?
#
loop_
_entity_poly.entity_id
_entity_poly.type
_entity_poly.pdbx_seq_one_letter_code
_entity_poly.pdbx_strand_id
1 'polypeptide(L)' 'MKQFDKGWWNCFLSYTDELAQIQRDFDVTANAQLKAAGVEKKEIEGILKTEIMSDKTRELLTEYKDNLK' A
#
# COMPACT_ATOMS: atom_id res chain seq x y z
N MET A 1 5.99 4.79 18.25
CA MET A 1 6.10 4.40 16.82
C MET A 1 5.60 2.99 16.70
N LYS A 2 4.64 2.71 15.80
CA LYS A 2 4.32 1.33 15.44
C LYS A 2 5.56 0.75 14.75
N GLN A 3 5.91 -0.49 15.09
CA GLN A 3 7.01 -1.18 14.45
C GLN A 3 6.60 -1.54 13.03
N PHE A 4 7.52 -1.36 12.07
CA PHE A 4 7.33 -1.83 10.70
C PHE A 4 6.97 -3.31 10.68
N ASP A 5 5.79 -3.64 10.16
CA ASP A 5 5.30 -5.02 10.07
C ASP A 5 5.44 -5.53 8.63
N LYS A 6 6.56 -6.21 8.38
CA LYS A 6 6.84 -6.81 7.07
C LYS A 6 5.80 -7.86 6.67
N GLY A 7 5.23 -8.59 7.63
CA GLY A 7 4.21 -9.61 7.36
C GLY A 7 2.94 -8.97 6.83
N TRP A 8 2.50 -7.88 7.48
CA TRP A 8 1.35 -7.11 7.03
C TRP A 8 1.56 -6.53 5.63
N TRP A 9 2.73 -5.93 5.35
CA TRP A 9 3.03 -5.38 4.02
C TRP A 9 3.03 -6.43 2.92
N ASN A 10 3.63 -7.60 3.17
CA ASN A 10 3.60 -8.69 2.19
C ASN A 10 2.16 -9.12 1.87
N CYS A 11 1.31 -9.24 2.89
CA CYS A 11 -0.11 -9.55 2.70
C CYS A 11 -0.85 -8.45 1.95
N PHE A 12 -0.61 -7.18 2.31
CA PHE A 12 -1.23 -6.03 1.67
C PHE A 12 -0.88 -5.98 0.18
N LEU A 13 0.41 -6.10 -0.17
CA LEU A 13 0.89 -6.04 -1.56
C LEU A 13 0.32 -7.19 -2.41
N SER A 14 0.31 -8.42 -1.88
CA SER A 14 -0.29 -9.57 -2.57
C SER A 14 -1.78 -9.34 -2.82
N TYR A 15 -2.49 -8.84 -1.80
CA TYR A 15 -3.92 -8.55 -1.90
C TYR A 15 -4.23 -7.47 -2.93
N THR A 16 -3.48 -6.36 -2.93
CA THR A 16 -3.72 -5.26 -3.88
C THR A 16 -3.35 -5.67 -5.31
N ASP A 17 -2.29 -6.46 -5.50
CA ASP A 17 -1.92 -6.95 -6.83
C ASP A 17 -2.96 -7.91 -7.43
N GLU A 18 -3.59 -8.76 -6.60
CA GLU A 18 -4.71 -9.60 -7.02
C GLU A 18 -5.95 -8.77 -7.34
N LEU A 19 -6.34 -7.85 -6.45
CA LEU A 19 -7.54 -7.05 -6.65
C LEU A 19 -7.43 -6.06 -7.80
N ALA A 20 -6.24 -5.49 -8.04
CA ALA A 20 -6.02 -4.57 -9.15
C ALA A 20 -6.28 -5.20 -10.52
N GLN A 21 -6.32 -6.54 -10.60
CA GLN A 21 -6.65 -7.28 -11.82
C GLN A 21 -8.15 -7.58 -11.95
N ILE A 22 -8.89 -7.64 -10.85
CA ILE A 22 -10.26 -8.19 -10.81
C ILE A 22 -11.31 -7.11 -10.49
N GLN A 23 -10.94 -6.09 -9.69
CA GLN A 23 -11.86 -5.08 -9.18
C GLN A 23 -11.46 -3.68 -9.64
N ARG A 24 -12.44 -2.93 -10.16
CA ARG A 24 -12.22 -1.57 -10.66
C ARG A 24 -11.93 -0.55 -9.53
N ASP A 25 -12.50 -0.77 -8.34
CA ASP A 25 -12.47 0.17 -7.21
C ASP A 25 -11.65 -0.36 -6.01
N PHE A 26 -10.61 -1.16 -6.29
CA PHE A 26 -9.77 -1.78 -5.25
C PHE A 26 -9.01 -0.73 -4.41
N ASP A 27 -8.73 0.42 -5.00
CA ASP A 27 -8.04 1.57 -4.42
C ASP A 27 -8.76 2.11 -3.18
N VAL A 28 -10.10 2.15 -3.21
CA VAL A 28 -10.92 2.59 -2.06
C VAL A 28 -10.67 1.69 -0.85
N THR A 29 -10.66 0.37 -1.07
CA THR A 29 -10.45 -0.61 0.00
C THR A 29 -9.00 -0.57 0.49
N ALA A 30 -8.04 -0.47 -0.42
CA ALA A 30 -6.63 -0.42 -0.09
C ALA A 30 -6.27 0.84 0.71
N ASN A 31 -6.81 2.00 0.32
CA ASN A 31 -6.65 3.27 1.04
C ASN A 31 -7.26 3.20 2.45
N ALA A 32 -8.41 2.54 2.62
CA ALA A 32 -9.00 2.32 3.93
C ALA A 32 -8.12 1.45 4.84
N GLN A 33 -7.50 0.40 4.30
CA GLN A 33 -6.56 -0.46 5.04
C GLN A 33 -5.29 0.29 5.44
N LEU A 34 -4.68 1.06 4.53
CA LEU A 34 -3.50 1.89 4.81
C LEU A 34 -3.80 2.90 5.93
N LYS A 35 -4.98 3.55 5.88
CA LYS A 35 -5.41 4.49 6.92
C LYS A 35 -5.63 3.82 8.27
N ALA A 36 -6.25 2.64 8.30
CA ALA A 36 -6.48 1.89 9.53
C ALA A 36 -5.18 1.35 10.14
N ALA A 37 -4.24 0.93 9.30
CA ALA A 37 -2.90 0.53 9.72
C ALA A 37 -2.13 1.71 10.32
N GLY A 38 -2.42 2.94 9.86
CA GLY A 38 -1.75 4.16 10.32
C GLY A 38 -0.31 4.23 9.81
N VAL A 39 -0.12 3.81 8.55
CA VAL A 39 1.20 3.79 7.90
C VAL A 39 1.76 5.20 7.77
N GLU A 40 3.07 5.33 7.97
CA GLU A 40 3.75 6.60 7.84
C GLU A 40 4.32 6.80 6.42
N LYS A 41 4.48 8.06 6.00
CA LYS A 41 5.05 8.40 4.69
C LYS A 41 6.40 7.72 4.44
N LYS A 42 7.28 7.71 5.45
CA LYS A 42 8.61 7.09 5.37
C LYS A 42 8.55 5.57 5.19
N GLU A 43 7.51 4.94 5.74
CA GLU A 43 7.30 3.51 5.62
C GLU A 43 6.94 3.14 4.18
N ILE A 44 6.01 3.89 3.58
CA ILE A 44 5.63 3.71 2.18
C ILE A 44 6.82 4.00 1.24
N GLU A 45 7.62 5.02 1.52
CA GLU A 45 8.85 5.31 0.76
C GLU A 45 9.87 4.16 0.83
N GLY A 46 9.93 3.45 1.96
CA GLY A 46 10.73 2.23 2.10
C GLY A 46 10.19 1.13 1.20
N ILE A 47 8.89 0.81 1.32
CA ILE A 47 8.21 -0.23 0.54
C ILE A 47 8.36 0.00 -0.97
N LEU A 48 8.16 1.23 -1.44
CA LEU A 48 8.29 1.60 -2.87
C LEU A 48 9.70 1.35 -3.43
N LYS A 49 10.73 1.32 -2.57
CA LYS A 49 12.14 1.09 -2.94
C LYS A 49 12.56 -0.37 -2.79
N THR A 50 12.01 -1.10 -1.83
CA THR A 50 12.51 -2.43 -1.44
C THR A 50 11.67 -3.58 -1.95
N GLU A 51 10.35 -3.39 -2.10
CA GLU A 51 9.43 -4.48 -2.44
C GLU A 51 9.07 -4.47 -3.93
N ILE A 52 8.80 -5.67 -4.45
CA ILE A 52 8.26 -5.86 -5.80
C ILE A 52 6.74 -5.84 -5.71
N MET A 53 6.09 -5.11 -6.61
CA MET A 53 4.64 -4.95 -6.69
C MET A 53 4.25 -4.60 -8.12
N SER A 54 2.98 -4.76 -8.49
CA SER A 54 2.48 -4.31 -9.78
C SER A 54 2.54 -2.78 -9.94
N ASP A 55 2.52 -2.31 -11.19
CA ASP A 55 2.48 -0.87 -11.49
C ASP A 55 1.26 -0.19 -10.86
N LYS A 56 0.10 -0.85 -10.85
CA LYS A 56 -1.13 -0.32 -10.23
C LYS A 56 -1.00 -0.16 -8.71
N THR A 57 -0.43 -1.15 -8.02
CA THR A 57 -0.16 -1.05 -6.58
C THR A 57 0.88 0.04 -6.30
N ARG A 58 1.89 0.19 -7.16
CA ARG A 58 2.88 1.26 -7.05
C ARG A 58 2.27 2.65 -7.22
N GLU A 59 1.41 2.84 -8.20
CA GLU A 59 0.66 4.10 -8.42
C GLU A 59 -0.19 4.43 -7.19
N LEU A 60 -1.02 3.48 -6.73
CA LEU A 60 -1.82 3.62 -5.51
C LEU A 60 -1.00 4.08 -4.30
N LEU A 61 0.11 3.40 -4.02
CA LEU A 61 0.97 3.74 -2.87
C LEU A 61 1.62 5.11 -3.04
N THR A 62 1.99 5.49 -4.25
CA THR A 62 2.57 6.82 -4.55
C THR A 62 1.53 7.91 -4.30
N GLU A 63 0.32 7.75 -4.82
CA GLU A 63 -0.78 8.70 -4.63
C GLU A 63 -1.19 8.81 -3.15
N TYR A 64 -1.33 7.69 -2.44
CA TYR A 64 -1.66 7.71 -1.02
C TYR A 64 -0.58 8.44 -0.21
N LYS A 65 0.70 8.15 -0.49
CA LYS A 65 1.85 8.79 0.15
C LYS A 65 1.90 10.30 -0.10
N ASP A 66 1.58 10.75 -1.32
CA ASP A 66 1.58 12.18 -1.66
C ASP A 66 0.38 12.93 -1.03
N ASN A 67 -0.70 12.20 -0.71
CA ASN A 67 -1.89 12.73 -0.04
C ASN A 67 -1.87 12.62 1.51
N LEU A 68 -0.87 11.95 2.09
CA LEU A 68 -0.66 11.92 3.54
C LEU A 68 -0.29 13.33 4.04
N LYS A 69 -1.16 13.92 4.87
CA LYS A 69 -0.95 15.20 5.54
C LYS A 69 -0.15 15.06 6.82
#